data_AF-A0A358MGH6-F1
#
_entry.id   AF-A0A358MGH6-F1
#
_cell.length_a   1.000
_cell.length_b   1.000
_cell.length_c   1.000
_cell.angle_alpha   90.00
_cell.angle_beta   90.00
_cell.angle_gamma   90.00
#
_symmetry.space_group_name_H-M   'P 1'
#
loop_
_entity.id
_entity.type
_entity.pdbx_description
1 polymer ?
#
loop_
_entity_poly.entity_id
_entity_poly.type
_entity_poly.pdbx_seq_one_letter_code
_entity_poly.pdbx_strand_id
1 'polypeptide(L)'
;MIDLGRTVELPLTLPHGGRNVIRFAVPASPGEVTDRNNAAVIQINGVRDRLRVLLVSGEPHPGGRTWRNLLKSDSSVDLVHFTILRPPEKQDGVPVDELSLIAFPTRELFLEKIDDFDLIIFDRYRRRGILPNIYLENVRDYVKRGGTVLVAAGKEFASAESLFRSPLGEVMPARPTARVVEEAYRPAITDLGQRHPVTAGLAPLTAEGGEGDWGRWLRQIELVAQSGSVVMSGADGRPLLVLDRVEEGRVALLASDQAWLWDRGFEGGGPQLELLRRLAHWMLKEPDLEEEALWAEPVGQTMRIIRRSVAGDVGTVRVETPTGETVEVPLTEVRPGQYEAEWTGPDIGLYRLTEGTQMAVVGLGPA
;
A
#
# COMPACT_ATOMS: atom_id res chain seq x y z
N MET A 1 -34.76 -9.10 -20.85
CA MET A 1 -34.33 -9.25 -22.26
C MET A 1 -34.06 -7.86 -22.79
N ILE A 2 -32.95 -7.68 -23.50
CA ILE A 2 -32.63 -6.42 -24.18
C ILE A 2 -33.19 -6.52 -25.59
N ASP A 3 -34.05 -5.58 -25.99
CA ASP A 3 -34.62 -5.54 -27.33
C ASP A 3 -33.54 -5.19 -28.37
N LEU A 4 -33.56 -5.88 -29.51
CA LEU A 4 -32.64 -5.63 -30.61
C LEU A 4 -32.82 -4.21 -31.16
N GLY A 5 -31.70 -3.55 -31.50
CA GLY A 5 -31.71 -2.20 -32.09
C GLY A 5 -32.01 -1.07 -31.10
N ARG A 6 -32.06 -1.34 -29.79
CA ARG A 6 -32.22 -0.32 -28.75
C ARG A 6 -30.88 -0.01 -28.09
N THR A 7 -30.61 1.27 -27.86
CA THR A 7 -29.52 1.71 -26.97
C THR A 7 -29.90 1.37 -25.53
N VAL A 8 -28.97 0.78 -24.78
CA VAL A 8 -29.10 0.49 -23.35
C VAL A 8 -28.01 1.22 -22.60
N GLU A 9 -28.37 1.95 -21.55
CA GLU A 9 -27.42 2.52 -20.59
C GLU A 9 -27.18 1.50 -19.47
N LEU A 10 -25.91 1.17 -19.22
CA LEU A 10 -25.50 0.26 -18.17
C LEU A 10 -24.71 1.05 -17.13
N PRO A 11 -25.24 1.27 -15.91
CA PRO A 11 -24.47 1.87 -14.84
C PRO A 11 -23.35 0.92 -14.42
N LEU A 12 -22.12 1.42 -14.43
CA LEU A 12 -20.92 0.66 -14.09
C LEU A 12 -20.18 1.39 -12.97
N THR A 13 -19.91 0.69 -11.88
CA THR A 13 -19.02 1.15 -10.81
C THR A 13 -17.68 0.46 -11.00
N LEU A 14 -16.61 1.24 -11.21
CA LEU A 14 -15.27 0.69 -11.31
C LEU A 14 -14.78 0.28 -9.91
N PRO A 15 -14.26 -0.96 -9.74
CA PRO A 15 -13.80 -1.43 -8.43
C PRO A 15 -12.54 -0.73 -7.92
N HIS A 16 -11.72 -0.18 -8.81
CA HIS A 16 -10.48 0.53 -8.46
C HIS A 16 -10.13 1.62 -9.48
N GLY A 17 -9.24 2.53 -9.06
CA GLY A 17 -8.59 3.48 -9.96
C GLY A 17 -7.66 2.77 -10.96
N GLY A 18 -7.22 3.49 -11.99
CA GLY A 18 -6.34 2.92 -13.02
C GLY A 18 -7.07 2.03 -14.02
N ARG A 19 -6.33 1.11 -14.66
CA ARG A 19 -6.81 0.35 -15.82
C ARG A 19 -7.82 -0.73 -15.43
N ASN A 20 -9.06 -0.56 -15.86
CA ASN A 20 -10.14 -1.54 -15.73
C ASN A 20 -10.47 -2.11 -17.11
N VAL A 21 -10.58 -3.44 -17.24
CA VAL A 21 -10.94 -4.11 -18.48
C VAL A 21 -12.34 -4.70 -18.34
N ILE A 22 -13.29 -4.21 -19.13
CA ILE A 22 -14.69 -4.63 -19.08
C ILE A 22 -15.01 -5.42 -20.34
N ARG A 23 -15.57 -6.63 -20.16
CA ARG A 23 -16.09 -7.46 -21.26
C ARG A 23 -17.61 -7.42 -21.25
N PHE A 24 -18.18 -6.98 -22.36
CA PHE A 24 -19.58 -7.18 -22.68
C PHE A 24 -19.68 -8.42 -23.56
N ALA A 25 -20.63 -9.31 -23.27
CA ALA A 25 -20.88 -10.48 -24.08
C ALA A 25 -22.37 -10.77 -24.18
N VAL A 26 -22.81 -11.23 -25.35
CA VAL A 26 -24.15 -11.76 -25.57
C VAL A 26 -24.09 -13.27 -25.81
N PRO A 27 -25.08 -14.05 -25.35
CA PRO A 27 -25.16 -15.48 -25.65
C PRO A 27 -25.31 -15.74 -27.15
N ALA A 28 -24.77 -16.86 -27.62
CA ALA A 28 -24.97 -17.29 -29.01
C ALA A 28 -26.45 -17.63 -29.27
N SER A 29 -26.93 -17.27 -30.46
CA SER A 29 -28.32 -17.50 -30.89
C SER A 29 -28.44 -18.74 -31.80
N PRO A 30 -29.55 -19.50 -31.76
CA PRO A 30 -29.78 -20.62 -32.67
C PRO A 30 -29.72 -20.18 -34.15
N GLY A 31 -28.83 -20.80 -34.94
CA GLY A 31 -28.64 -20.47 -36.36
C GLY A 31 -27.65 -19.32 -36.63
N GLU A 32 -26.98 -18.82 -35.60
CA GLU A 32 -25.92 -17.83 -35.73
C GLU A 32 -24.69 -18.39 -36.45
N VAL A 33 -24.19 -17.64 -37.44
CA VAL A 33 -23.10 -18.07 -38.33
C VAL A 33 -21.74 -18.01 -37.62
N THR A 34 -21.56 -17.07 -36.70
CA THR A 34 -20.32 -16.87 -35.95
C THR A 34 -20.64 -16.15 -34.64
N ASP A 35 -19.98 -16.53 -33.56
CA ASP A 35 -20.07 -15.90 -32.23
C ASP A 35 -18.92 -14.92 -31.96
N ARG A 36 -17.95 -14.83 -32.88
CA ARG A 36 -16.76 -13.97 -32.75
C ARG A 36 -17.06 -12.49 -32.48
N ASN A 37 -18.21 -11.98 -32.92
CA ASN A 37 -18.66 -10.61 -32.71
C ASN A 37 -19.62 -10.45 -31.52
N ASN A 38 -19.86 -11.50 -30.74
CA ASN A 38 -20.77 -11.46 -29.60
C ASN A 38 -20.12 -10.90 -28.33
N ALA A 39 -18.84 -10.53 -28.38
CA ALA A 39 -18.15 -9.89 -27.27
C ALA A 39 -17.48 -8.59 -27.71
N ALA A 40 -17.54 -7.59 -26.84
CA ALA A 40 -16.82 -6.33 -26.96
C ALA A 40 -16.03 -6.07 -25.66
N VAL A 41 -14.84 -5.50 -25.81
CA VAL A 41 -13.93 -5.25 -24.68
C VAL A 41 -13.61 -3.77 -24.66
N ILE A 42 -13.83 -3.15 -23.50
CA ILE A 42 -13.58 -1.73 -23.31
C ILE A 42 -12.57 -1.61 -22.18
N GLN A 43 -11.50 -0.86 -22.44
CA GLN A 43 -10.56 -0.45 -21.42
C GLN A 43 -10.96 0.93 -20.91
N ILE A 44 -11.21 1.04 -19.61
CA ILE A 44 -11.57 2.29 -18.95
C ILE A 44 -10.51 2.56 -17.89
N ASN A 45 -9.91 3.75 -17.93
CA ASN A 45 -9.08 4.22 -16.84
C ASN A 45 -9.96 4.93 -15.81
N GLY A 46 -10.13 4.33 -14.64
CA GLY A 46 -10.82 4.94 -13.52
C GLY A 46 -9.95 6.03 -12.91
N VAL A 47 -10.52 7.21 -12.72
CA VAL A 47 -9.90 8.28 -11.94
C VAL A 47 -10.55 8.28 -10.57
N ARG A 48 -9.77 8.11 -9.51
CA ARG A 48 -10.25 8.14 -8.12
C ARG A 48 -10.51 9.59 -7.70
N ASP A 49 -11.47 9.77 -6.80
CA ASP A 49 -11.59 10.99 -6.02
C ASP A 49 -10.34 11.22 -5.15
N ARG A 50 -10.19 12.43 -4.61
CA ARG A 50 -9.03 12.74 -3.78
C ARG A 50 -9.02 11.87 -2.53
N LEU A 51 -7.92 11.16 -2.31
CA LEU A 51 -7.66 10.29 -1.18
C LEU A 51 -7.54 11.12 0.10
N ARG A 52 -8.34 10.79 1.10
CA ARG A 52 -8.42 11.54 2.36
C ARG A 52 -7.50 10.92 3.40
N VAL A 53 -6.52 11.68 3.86
CA VAL A 53 -5.51 11.21 4.82
C VAL A 53 -5.62 11.98 6.12
N LEU A 54 -5.75 11.25 7.23
CA LEU A 54 -5.71 11.81 8.59
C LEU A 54 -4.32 11.59 9.19
N LEU A 55 -3.55 12.65 9.38
CA LEU A 55 -2.26 12.61 10.07
C LEU A 55 -2.42 13.12 11.50
N VAL A 56 -2.12 12.29 12.50
CA VAL A 56 -2.14 12.65 13.92
C VAL A 56 -0.72 12.56 14.48
N SER A 57 -0.10 13.72 14.67
CA SER A 57 1.23 13.83 15.26
C SER A 57 1.15 14.05 16.78
N GLY A 58 1.86 13.22 17.56
CA GLY A 58 1.86 13.31 19.03
C GLY A 58 2.66 14.47 19.61
N GLU A 59 3.67 14.96 18.88
CA GLU A 59 4.42 16.16 19.23
C GLU A 59 5.10 16.77 17.99
N PRO A 60 5.48 18.06 18.01
CA PRO A 60 6.23 18.67 16.92
C PRO A 60 7.63 18.03 16.77
N HIS A 61 7.95 17.52 15.60
CA HIS A 61 9.28 16.99 15.27
C HIS A 61 9.59 17.11 13.76
N PRO A 62 10.86 16.98 13.32
CA PRO A 62 11.22 17.13 11.91
C PRO A 62 10.50 16.17 10.95
N GLY A 63 10.22 14.93 11.37
CA GLY A 63 9.57 13.93 10.54
C GLY A 63 8.10 14.23 10.22
N GLY A 64 7.39 14.93 11.09
CA GLY A 64 6.05 15.41 10.79
C GLY A 64 6.02 16.35 9.58
N ARG A 65 7.09 17.16 9.36
CA ARG A 65 7.21 17.98 8.16
C ARG A 65 7.43 17.12 6.91
N THR A 66 8.25 16.08 7.00
CA THR A 66 8.51 15.15 5.90
C THR A 66 7.22 14.48 5.41
N TRP A 67 6.38 13.97 6.32
CA TRP A 67 5.06 13.41 5.98
C TRP A 67 4.15 14.42 5.30
N ARG A 68 4.04 15.63 5.85
CA ARG A 68 3.18 16.68 5.26
C ARG A 68 3.64 17.10 3.89
N ASN A 69 4.95 17.25 3.69
CA ASN A 69 5.49 17.65 2.39
C ASN A 69 5.19 16.58 1.34
N LEU A 70 5.41 15.29 1.68
CA LEU A 70 5.07 14.16 0.82
C LEU A 70 3.59 14.20 0.43
N LEU A 71 2.69 14.19 1.42
CA LEU A 71 1.26 14.06 1.19
C LEU A 71 0.65 15.30 0.51
N LYS A 72 1.14 16.51 0.81
CA LYS A 72 0.68 17.73 0.13
C LYS A 72 1.24 17.89 -1.28
N SER A 73 2.34 17.22 -1.61
CA SER A 73 2.91 17.26 -2.96
C SER A 73 2.11 16.42 -3.96
N ASP A 74 1.32 15.47 -3.47
CA ASP A 74 0.44 14.65 -4.29
C ASP A 74 -0.92 15.34 -4.46
N SER A 75 -1.26 15.73 -5.69
CA SER A 75 -2.53 16.38 -5.99
C SER A 75 -3.74 15.48 -5.73
N SER A 76 -3.54 14.16 -5.73
CA SER A 76 -4.59 13.19 -5.43
C SER A 76 -4.92 13.10 -3.94
N VAL A 77 -4.17 13.75 -3.04
CA VAL A 77 -4.38 13.63 -1.59
C VAL A 77 -5.02 14.90 -1.03
N ASP A 78 -6.00 14.71 -0.15
CA ASP A 78 -6.52 15.71 0.78
C ASP A 78 -6.07 15.38 2.21
N LEU A 79 -5.28 16.27 2.81
CA LEU A 79 -4.59 16.03 4.08
C LEU A 79 -5.22 16.82 5.22
N VAL A 80 -5.77 16.09 6.19
CA VAL A 80 -6.16 16.63 7.50
C VAL A 80 -5.05 16.33 8.50
N HIS A 81 -4.33 17.36 8.97
CA HIS A 81 -3.22 17.21 9.92
C HIS A 81 -3.52 17.84 11.27
N PHE A 82 -3.34 17.06 12.33
CA PHE A 82 -3.36 17.54 13.71
C PHE A 82 -2.03 17.26 14.41
N THR A 83 -1.53 18.24 15.17
CA THR A 83 -0.38 18.05 16.06
C THR A 83 -0.80 18.36 17.48
N ILE A 84 -0.55 17.43 18.40
CA ILE A 84 -0.79 17.64 19.82
C ILE A 84 0.35 18.54 20.35
N LEU A 85 0.02 19.79 20.66
CA LEU A 85 1.01 20.83 20.96
C LEU A 85 1.51 20.84 22.40
N ARG A 86 0.79 20.23 23.35
CA ARG A 86 1.11 20.38 24.78
C ARG A 86 1.01 19.07 25.57
N PRO A 87 2.06 18.70 26.34
CA PRO A 87 1.98 17.67 27.37
C PRO A 87 1.01 18.07 28.50
N PRO A 88 0.11 17.16 28.95
CA PRO A 88 -0.83 17.45 30.04
C PRO A 88 -0.14 17.74 31.39
N GLU A 89 1.14 17.38 31.54
CA GLU A 89 1.94 17.58 32.75
C GLU A 89 2.34 19.06 33.00
N LYS A 90 2.30 19.91 31.96
CA LYS A 90 2.44 21.37 32.13
C LYS A 90 1.06 21.93 32.51
N GLN A 91 0.76 21.88 33.81
CA GLN A 91 -0.49 22.37 34.39
C GLN A 91 -0.68 23.88 34.12
N ASP A 92 -1.42 24.19 33.08
CA ASP A 92 -2.41 25.26 33.18
C ASP A 92 -3.69 24.56 33.66
N GLY A 93 -4.43 25.13 34.62
CA GLY A 93 -5.62 24.52 35.24
C GLY A 93 -6.84 24.39 34.32
N VAL A 94 -6.60 23.99 33.08
CA VAL A 94 -7.51 23.93 31.94
C VAL A 94 -7.64 22.45 31.53
N PRO A 95 -8.86 21.93 31.31
CA PRO A 95 -9.09 20.55 30.85
C PRO A 95 -8.19 20.15 29.65
N VAL A 96 -7.79 18.88 29.56
CA VAL A 96 -6.79 18.41 28.57
C VAL A 96 -7.28 18.58 27.12
N ASP A 97 -8.59 18.48 26.91
CA ASP A 97 -9.30 18.73 25.65
C ASP A 97 -9.30 20.22 25.23
N GLU A 98 -9.02 21.13 26.16
CA GLU A 98 -8.93 22.59 25.96
C GLU A 98 -7.47 23.08 25.78
N LEU A 99 -6.46 22.20 25.83
CA LEU A 99 -5.04 22.57 25.67
C LEU A 99 -4.59 22.79 24.20
N SER A 100 -5.50 22.65 23.24
CA SER A 100 -5.29 22.90 21.81
C SER A 100 -5.96 24.21 21.41
N LEU A 101 -5.28 25.07 20.63
CA LEU A 101 -5.83 26.35 20.14
C LEU A 101 -7.14 26.19 19.33
N ILE A 102 -7.41 24.98 18.85
CA ILE A 102 -8.68 24.50 18.30
C ILE A 102 -8.86 23.09 18.91
N ALA A 103 -9.94 22.83 19.62
CA ALA A 103 -10.19 21.51 20.23
C ALA A 103 -10.05 20.39 19.17
N PHE A 104 -9.33 19.32 19.50
CA PHE A 104 -9.15 18.20 18.57
C PHE A 104 -10.49 17.49 18.40
N PRO A 105 -11.10 17.47 17.19
CA PRO A 105 -12.46 16.98 17.01
C PRO A 105 -12.48 15.44 16.95
N THR A 106 -12.06 14.80 18.05
CA THR A 106 -11.86 13.35 18.15
C THR A 106 -13.12 12.57 17.81
N ARG A 107 -14.28 13.05 18.29
CA ARG A 107 -15.57 12.41 18.00
C ARG A 107 -15.88 12.48 16.51
N GLU A 108 -15.76 13.65 15.89
CA GLU A 108 -16.04 13.81 14.47
C GLU A 108 -15.11 12.91 13.64
N LEU A 109 -13.81 12.91 13.94
CA LEU A 109 -12.81 12.17 13.16
C LEU A 109 -12.85 10.65 13.35
N PHE A 110 -13.05 10.18 14.58
CA PHE A 110 -12.90 8.75 14.92
C PHE A 110 -14.21 8.03 15.22
N LEU A 111 -15.34 8.72 15.15
CA LEU A 111 -16.66 8.12 15.33
C LEU A 111 -17.58 8.45 14.14
N GLU A 112 -17.66 9.72 13.73
CA GLU A 112 -18.65 10.14 12.73
C GLU A 112 -18.11 10.06 11.30
N LYS A 113 -16.82 10.37 11.10
CA LYS A 113 -16.15 10.47 9.79
C LYS A 113 -14.94 9.55 9.68
N ILE A 114 -14.88 8.45 10.42
CA ILE A 114 -13.72 7.56 10.32
C ILE A 114 -13.64 6.88 8.95
N ASP A 115 -14.79 6.50 8.40
CA ASP A 115 -14.90 5.85 7.09
C ASP A 115 -14.73 6.84 5.91
N ASP A 116 -14.62 8.14 6.20
CA ASP A 116 -14.28 9.17 5.20
C ASP A 116 -12.79 9.18 4.85
N PHE A 117 -11.94 8.53 5.66
CA PHE A 117 -10.50 8.52 5.47
C PHE A 117 -10.04 7.22 4.82
N ASP A 118 -9.17 7.32 3.83
CA ASP A 118 -8.52 6.17 3.19
C ASP A 118 -7.30 5.69 3.97
N LEU A 119 -6.67 6.60 4.73
CA LEU A 119 -5.46 6.32 5.53
C LEU A 119 -5.42 7.18 6.80
N ILE A 120 -5.18 6.53 7.93
CA ILE A 120 -4.89 7.17 9.22
C ILE A 120 -3.41 6.94 9.59
N ILE A 121 -2.66 8.02 9.79
CA ILE A 121 -1.25 7.97 10.17
C ILE A 121 -1.10 8.46 11.61
N PHE A 122 -0.58 7.59 12.48
CA PHE A 122 -0.11 7.96 13.81
C PHE A 122 1.40 8.22 13.77
N ASP A 123 1.76 9.50 13.87
CA ASP A 123 3.14 9.95 13.86
C ASP A 123 3.57 10.30 15.28
N ARG A 124 4.38 9.42 15.88
CA ARG A 124 4.86 9.55 17.26
C ARG A 124 3.76 9.77 18.31
N TYR A 125 2.61 9.12 18.11
CA TYR A 125 1.44 9.30 18.96
C TYR A 125 1.64 8.70 20.36
N ARG A 126 1.22 9.45 21.39
CA ARG A 126 1.27 9.04 22.80
C ARG A 126 -0.13 8.83 23.34
N ARG A 127 -0.39 7.68 23.97
CA ARG A 127 -1.66 7.40 24.65
C ARG A 127 -1.75 8.18 25.98
N ARG A 128 -2.01 9.49 25.90
CA ARG A 128 -2.13 10.42 27.04
C ARG A 128 -3.58 10.78 27.38
N GLY A 129 -4.53 9.89 27.06
CA GLY A 129 -5.96 10.13 27.27
C GLY A 129 -6.64 11.05 26.26
N ILE A 130 -5.89 11.58 25.28
CA ILE A 130 -6.44 12.43 24.20
C ILE A 130 -7.38 11.62 23.29
N LEU A 131 -7.00 10.39 22.95
CA LEU A 131 -7.90 9.43 22.33
C LEU A 131 -8.35 8.41 23.38
N PRO A 132 -9.61 8.48 23.83
CA PRO A 132 -10.27 7.41 24.55
C PRO A 132 -10.12 6.04 23.87
N ASN A 133 -10.11 4.97 24.65
CA ASN A 133 -9.99 3.60 24.13
C ASN A 133 -11.07 3.27 23.09
N ILE A 134 -12.30 3.74 23.27
CA ILE A 134 -13.40 3.52 22.32
C ILE A 134 -13.09 4.06 20.91
N TYR A 135 -12.31 5.15 20.79
CA TYR A 135 -11.90 5.65 19.47
C TYR A 135 -10.81 4.78 18.86
N LEU A 136 -9.92 4.21 19.67
CA LEU A 136 -8.91 3.26 19.20
C LEU A 136 -9.53 1.91 18.82
N GLU A 137 -10.63 1.50 19.48
CA GLU A 137 -11.48 0.38 19.06
C GLU A 137 -12.11 0.65 17.69
N ASN A 138 -12.67 1.85 17.48
CA ASN A 138 -13.20 2.23 16.17
C ASN A 138 -12.13 2.19 15.08
N VAL A 139 -10.90 2.62 15.36
CA VAL A 139 -9.79 2.53 14.40
C VAL A 139 -9.41 1.08 14.10
N ARG A 140 -9.38 0.21 15.11
CA ARG A 140 -9.17 -1.23 14.93
C ARG A 140 -10.25 -1.83 14.01
N ASP A 141 -11.50 -1.50 14.26
CA ASP A 141 -12.64 -2.03 13.49
C ASP A 141 -12.69 -1.43 12.08
N TYR A 142 -12.31 -0.16 11.93
CA TYR A 142 -12.09 0.49 10.64
C TYR A 142 -11.06 -0.27 9.81
N VAL A 143 -9.91 -0.65 10.39
CA VAL A 143 -8.91 -1.48 9.69
C VAL A 143 -9.51 -2.79 9.22
N LYS A 144 -10.21 -3.52 10.12
CA LYS A 144 -10.83 -4.80 9.78
C LYS A 144 -11.80 -4.72 8.59
N ARG A 145 -12.57 -3.63 8.50
CA ARG A 145 -13.49 -3.33 7.39
C ARG A 145 -12.83 -2.75 6.13
N GLY A 146 -11.51 -2.78 6.02
CA GLY A 146 -10.82 -2.30 4.83
C GLY A 146 -10.13 -0.94 4.96
N GLY A 147 -10.22 -0.30 6.12
CA GLY A 147 -9.46 0.90 6.44
C GLY A 147 -7.97 0.63 6.59
N THR A 148 -7.16 1.69 6.56
CA THR A 148 -5.70 1.53 6.60
C THR A 148 -5.02 2.42 7.64
N VAL A 149 -4.05 1.87 8.35
CA VAL A 149 -3.36 2.55 9.47
C VAL A 149 -1.85 2.42 9.37
N LEU A 150 -1.16 3.55 9.41
CA LEU A 150 0.30 3.61 9.47
C LEU A 150 0.75 4.17 10.82
N VAL A 151 1.71 3.51 11.46
CA VAL A 151 2.36 4.00 12.68
C VAL A 151 3.83 4.29 12.40
N ALA A 152 4.24 5.55 12.54
CA ALA A 152 5.64 5.94 12.60
C ALA A 152 6.04 6.07 14.09
N ALA A 153 6.77 5.06 14.58
CA ALA A 153 7.04 4.89 15.99
C ALA A 153 8.25 5.73 16.45
N GLY A 154 8.06 6.55 17.48
CA GLY A 154 9.13 7.10 18.31
C GLY A 154 9.25 6.38 19.65
N LYS A 155 10.04 6.96 20.57
CA LYS A 155 10.37 6.37 21.88
C LYS A 155 9.13 5.98 22.69
N GLU A 156 8.06 6.75 22.58
CA GLU A 156 6.79 6.49 23.24
C GLU A 156 6.18 5.12 22.93
N PHE A 157 6.44 4.57 21.74
CA PHE A 157 5.96 3.24 21.36
C PHE A 157 6.62 2.12 22.19
N ALA A 158 7.80 2.35 22.77
CA ALA A 158 8.47 1.46 23.71
C ALA A 158 8.04 1.67 25.18
N SER A 159 7.11 2.58 25.46
CA SER A 159 6.74 2.97 26.83
C SER A 159 5.38 2.45 27.29
N ALA A 160 4.95 2.81 28.49
CA ALA A 160 3.58 2.59 28.97
C ALA A 160 2.52 3.39 28.19
N GLU A 161 2.93 4.45 27.49
CA GLU A 161 2.08 5.28 26.63
C GLU A 161 1.95 4.72 25.21
N SER A 162 2.47 3.52 24.94
CA SER A 162 2.47 2.90 23.63
C SER A 162 1.05 2.68 23.09
N LEU A 163 0.88 2.99 21.80
CA LEU A 163 -0.35 2.68 21.05
C LEU A 163 -0.62 1.17 20.98
N PHE A 164 0.43 0.33 21.05
CA PHE A 164 0.28 -1.13 21.13
C PHE A 164 -0.45 -1.58 22.40
N ARG A 165 -0.39 -0.80 23.49
CA ARG A 165 -1.11 -1.08 24.75
C ARG A 165 -2.55 -0.56 24.74
N SER A 166 -3.17 -0.56 23.58
CA SER A 166 -4.56 -0.17 23.35
C SER A 166 -5.27 -1.24 22.51
N PRO A 167 -6.58 -1.13 22.30
CA PRO A 167 -7.32 -2.04 21.40
C PRO A 167 -6.73 -2.11 19.98
N LEU A 168 -6.03 -1.07 19.52
CA LEU A 168 -5.34 -1.08 18.24
C LEU A 168 -4.17 -2.08 18.19
N GLY A 169 -3.62 -2.50 19.33
CA GLY A 169 -2.59 -3.53 19.42
C GLY A 169 -3.00 -4.87 18.83
N GLU A 170 -4.30 -5.18 18.76
CA GLU A 170 -4.83 -6.41 18.18
C GLU A 170 -4.58 -6.54 16.67
N VAL A 171 -4.42 -5.41 15.96
CA VAL A 171 -4.19 -5.37 14.50
C VAL A 171 -2.78 -4.90 14.15
N MET A 172 -1.92 -4.67 15.15
CA MET A 172 -0.54 -4.26 14.92
C MET A 172 0.32 -5.47 14.51
N PRO A 173 1.16 -5.33 13.46
CA PRO A 173 1.92 -6.47 12.95
C PRO A 173 3.13 -6.84 13.80
N ALA A 174 3.51 -5.98 14.75
CA ALA A 174 4.60 -6.23 15.67
C ALA A 174 4.38 -5.55 17.02
N ARG A 175 4.97 -6.13 18.07
CA ARG A 175 4.93 -5.60 19.44
C ARG A 175 6.27 -4.99 19.84
N PRO A 176 6.28 -3.90 20.62
CA PRO A 176 7.51 -3.34 21.18
C PRO A 176 8.06 -4.23 22.31
N THR A 177 9.39 -4.29 22.44
CA THR A 177 10.07 -4.97 23.58
C THR A 177 10.28 -4.07 24.80
N ALA A 178 9.83 -2.82 24.72
CA ALA A 178 10.16 -1.73 25.63
C ALA A 178 11.63 -1.27 25.60
N ARG A 179 12.41 -1.71 24.61
CA ARG A 179 13.77 -1.22 24.36
C ARG A 179 13.78 -0.20 23.23
N VAL A 180 14.51 0.89 23.46
CA VAL A 180 14.91 1.85 22.43
C VAL A 180 16.38 1.62 22.12
N VAL A 181 16.70 1.39 20.85
CA VAL A 181 18.05 1.27 20.35
C VAL A 181 18.50 2.66 19.90
N GLU A 182 19.51 3.23 20.56
CA GLU A 182 20.08 4.55 20.28
C GLU A 182 21.52 4.45 19.77
N GLU A 183 21.71 3.65 18.71
CA GLU A 183 22.99 3.49 18.04
C GLU A 183 22.82 3.74 16.54
N ALA A 184 23.92 4.06 15.85
CA ALA A 184 23.88 4.30 14.43
C ALA A 184 23.79 2.97 13.66
N TYR A 185 22.78 2.84 12.81
CA TYR A 185 22.58 1.67 11.96
C TYR A 185 22.19 2.09 10.54
N ARG A 186 22.49 1.25 9.56
CA ARG A 186 22.02 1.43 8.19
C ARG A 186 20.74 0.62 8.01
N PRO A 187 19.61 1.25 7.61
CA PRO A 187 18.46 0.50 7.14
C PRO A 187 18.87 -0.43 5.98
N ALA A 188 18.27 -1.60 5.90
CA ALA A 188 18.50 -2.56 4.83
C ALA A 188 17.18 -3.18 4.37
N ILE A 189 17.13 -3.63 3.12
CA ILE A 189 15.98 -4.36 2.57
C ILE A 189 16.16 -5.84 2.90
N THR A 190 15.12 -6.48 3.41
CA THR A 190 15.13 -7.93 3.68
C THR A 190 14.93 -8.72 2.39
N ASP A 191 15.19 -10.03 2.40
CA ASP A 191 14.92 -10.89 1.22
C ASP A 191 13.45 -10.80 0.76
N LEU A 192 12.51 -10.71 1.71
CA LEU A 192 11.11 -10.48 1.41
C LEU A 192 10.90 -9.07 0.83
N GLY A 193 11.55 -8.06 1.41
CA GLY A 193 11.50 -6.68 0.91
C GLY A 193 12.03 -6.51 -0.50
N GLN A 194 12.90 -7.40 -0.99
CA GLN A 194 13.33 -7.38 -2.40
C GLN A 194 12.17 -7.70 -3.36
N ARG A 195 11.19 -8.49 -2.90
CA ARG A 195 9.98 -8.88 -3.66
C ARG A 195 8.80 -7.94 -3.41
N HIS A 196 8.73 -7.32 -2.22
CA HIS A 196 7.59 -6.51 -1.84
C HIS A 196 7.54 -5.17 -2.60
N PRO A 197 6.42 -4.78 -3.24
CA PRO A 197 6.34 -3.60 -4.13
C PRO A 197 6.76 -2.28 -3.46
N VAL A 198 6.53 -2.15 -2.15
CA VAL A 198 6.96 -0.97 -1.36
C VAL A 198 8.48 -0.76 -1.38
N THR A 199 9.27 -1.83 -1.39
CA THR A 199 10.74 -1.78 -1.22
C THR A 199 11.51 -2.34 -2.41
N ALA A 200 10.85 -3.08 -3.31
CA ALA A 200 11.46 -3.71 -4.47
C ALA A 200 12.20 -2.68 -5.35
N GLY A 201 13.47 -2.96 -5.65
CA GLY A 201 14.31 -2.08 -6.46
C GLY A 201 14.76 -0.78 -5.77
N LEU A 202 14.51 -0.60 -4.46
CA LEU A 202 15.08 0.53 -3.71
C LEU A 202 16.53 0.29 -3.26
N ALA A 203 16.97 -0.98 -3.24
CA ALA A 203 18.33 -1.33 -2.85
C ALA A 203 19.34 -0.51 -3.66
N PRO A 204 20.42 0.00 -3.03
CA PRO A 204 21.48 0.67 -3.77
C PRO A 204 21.96 -0.21 -4.93
N LEU A 205 21.95 0.35 -6.14
CA LEU A 205 22.56 -0.28 -7.31
C LEU A 205 24.08 -0.19 -7.14
N THR A 206 24.71 -1.20 -6.55
CA THR A 206 26.17 -1.26 -6.56
C THR A 206 26.65 -1.71 -7.93
N ALA A 207 27.36 -0.84 -8.65
CA ALA A 207 28.35 -1.29 -9.63
C ALA A 207 29.44 -2.07 -8.90
N GLU A 208 30.09 -3.01 -9.59
CA GLU A 208 31.28 -3.71 -9.09
C GLU A 208 32.26 -2.70 -8.43
N GLY A 209 32.30 -2.68 -7.09
CA GLY A 209 33.38 -2.05 -6.32
C GLY A 209 33.29 -0.55 -5.95
N GLY A 210 32.15 0.02 -5.54
CA GLY A 210 32.17 1.36 -4.94
C GLY A 210 30.87 1.83 -4.26
N GLU A 211 31.01 2.41 -3.07
CA GLU A 211 29.97 2.83 -2.11
C GLU A 211 28.79 3.64 -2.69
N GLY A 212 27.59 3.22 -2.32
CA GLY A 212 26.35 4.01 -2.35
C GLY A 212 25.44 3.63 -1.19
N ASP A 213 26.01 3.43 0.00
CA ASP A 213 25.26 3.03 1.19
C ASP A 213 24.26 4.12 1.59
N TRP A 214 23.01 3.74 1.88
CA TRP A 214 22.05 4.65 2.48
C TRP A 214 22.60 5.24 3.78
N GLY A 215 22.35 6.53 4.01
CA GLY A 215 22.74 7.21 5.24
C GLY A 215 22.20 6.52 6.51
N ARG A 216 22.93 6.60 7.62
CA ARG A 216 22.52 5.92 8.87
C ARG A 216 21.31 6.58 9.52
N TRP A 217 20.52 5.77 10.22
CA TRP A 217 19.59 6.24 11.25
C TRP A 217 20.22 6.00 12.62
N LEU A 218 19.75 6.73 13.63
CA LEU A 218 20.36 6.81 14.96
C LEU A 218 19.45 6.26 16.07
N ARG A 219 18.20 5.92 15.73
CA ARG A 219 17.20 5.44 16.69
C ARG A 219 16.23 4.45 16.04
N GLN A 220 16.05 3.32 16.71
CA GLN A 220 15.06 2.31 16.39
C GLN A 220 14.33 1.87 17.64
N ILE A 221 13.04 1.58 17.50
CA ILE A 221 12.26 0.88 18.52
C ILE A 221 12.40 -0.61 18.26
N GLU A 222 12.84 -1.37 19.25
CA GLU A 222 12.98 -2.81 19.08
C GLU A 222 11.58 -3.46 19.04
N LEU A 223 11.31 -4.15 17.94
CA LEU A 223 10.05 -4.82 17.65
C LEU A 223 10.24 -6.32 17.55
N VAL A 224 9.22 -7.06 17.98
CA VAL A 224 9.06 -8.49 17.67
C VAL A 224 7.87 -8.61 16.73
N ALA A 225 8.13 -8.99 15.48
CA ALA A 225 7.10 -9.24 14.49
C ALA A 225 6.19 -10.39 14.96
N GLN A 226 4.88 -10.22 14.77
CA GLN A 226 3.86 -11.21 15.13
C GLN A 226 3.13 -11.73 13.89
N SER A 227 2.98 -10.87 12.89
CA SER A 227 2.34 -11.16 11.61
C SER A 227 2.91 -10.27 10.51
N GLY A 228 2.43 -10.47 9.28
CA GLY A 228 2.83 -9.68 8.13
C GLY A 228 4.26 -9.94 7.64
N SER A 229 4.75 -8.95 6.92
CA SER A 229 5.97 -8.96 6.12
C SER A 229 6.97 -7.94 6.67
N VAL A 230 8.09 -8.41 7.20
CA VAL A 230 9.23 -7.54 7.55
C VAL A 230 9.99 -7.22 6.26
N VAL A 231 9.77 -6.03 5.69
CA VAL A 231 10.33 -5.62 4.40
C VAL A 231 11.64 -4.83 4.53
N MET A 232 11.89 -4.26 5.71
CA MET A 232 13.17 -3.61 6.03
C MET A 232 13.65 -4.03 7.40
N SER A 233 14.97 -4.14 7.54
CA SER A 233 15.67 -4.36 8.81
C SER A 233 16.54 -3.15 9.16
N GLY A 234 16.90 -3.04 10.45
CA GLY A 234 17.73 -1.98 11.00
C GLY A 234 18.84 -2.54 11.88
N ALA A 235 19.04 -1.93 13.05
CA ALA A 235 20.10 -2.28 14.00
C ALA A 235 20.09 -3.79 14.34
N ASP A 236 21.23 -4.46 14.18
CA ASP A 236 21.43 -5.91 14.32
C ASP A 236 20.38 -6.77 13.57
N GLY A 237 19.89 -6.30 12.41
CA GLY A 237 18.90 -7.03 11.62
C GLY A 237 17.48 -7.00 12.19
N ARG A 238 17.21 -6.20 13.23
CA ARG A 238 15.88 -6.08 13.84
C ARG A 238 14.85 -5.50 12.86
N PRO A 239 13.55 -5.88 12.95
CA PRO A 239 12.51 -5.34 12.09
C PRO A 239 12.43 -3.80 12.13
N LEU A 240 12.48 -3.16 10.96
CA LEU A 240 12.39 -1.72 10.81
C LEU A 240 11.06 -1.29 10.18
N LEU A 241 10.63 -1.95 9.11
CA LEU A 241 9.33 -1.71 8.48
C LEU A 241 8.60 -3.04 8.35
N VAL A 242 7.43 -3.12 8.98
CA VAL A 242 6.56 -4.30 8.97
C VAL A 242 5.22 -3.92 8.35
N LEU A 243 4.79 -4.67 7.34
CA LEU A 243 3.57 -4.44 6.57
C LEU A 243 2.65 -5.65 6.71
N ASP A 244 1.36 -5.45 6.93
CA ASP A 244 0.43 -6.55 7.12
C ASP A 244 -0.96 -6.26 6.55
N ARG A 245 -1.64 -7.33 6.17
CA ARG A 245 -3.04 -7.31 5.76
C ARG A 245 -3.88 -7.89 6.88
N VAL A 246 -4.78 -7.09 7.40
CA VAL A 246 -5.66 -7.47 8.50
C VAL A 246 -7.08 -7.49 7.96
N GLU A 247 -7.60 -8.69 7.74
CA GLU A 247 -8.89 -8.89 7.05
C GLU A 247 -8.87 -8.14 5.70
N GLU A 248 -9.73 -7.14 5.52
CA GLU A 248 -9.77 -6.35 4.28
C GLU A 248 -8.82 -5.14 4.31
N GLY A 249 -8.25 -4.78 5.47
CA GLY A 249 -7.44 -3.60 5.68
C GLY A 249 -5.93 -3.81 5.56
N ARG A 250 -5.20 -2.71 5.76
CA ARG A 250 -3.73 -2.70 5.76
C ARG A 250 -3.18 -1.98 6.97
N VAL A 251 -2.14 -2.54 7.57
CA VAL A 251 -1.41 -1.92 8.67
C VAL A 251 0.08 -1.88 8.36
N ALA A 252 0.69 -0.74 8.59
CA ALA A 252 2.13 -0.58 8.49
C ALA A 252 2.70 -0.04 9.80
N LEU A 253 3.84 -0.57 10.21
CA LEU A 253 4.57 -0.13 11.39
C LEU A 253 6.03 0.14 11.01
N LEU A 254 6.40 1.42 11.05
CA LEU A 254 7.78 1.88 10.90
C LEU A 254 8.37 2.08 12.30
N ALA A 255 9.38 1.28 12.64
CA ALA A 255 10.03 1.22 13.95
C ALA A 255 10.96 2.41 14.24
N SER A 256 10.81 3.53 13.55
CA SER A 256 11.61 4.73 13.75
C SER A 256 10.85 5.96 13.24
N ASP A 257 11.12 7.09 13.87
CA ASP A 257 10.64 8.40 13.44
C ASP A 257 11.68 9.14 12.58
N GLN A 258 12.80 8.51 12.24
CA GLN A 258 13.98 9.18 11.69
C GLN A 258 14.13 9.13 10.16
N ALA A 259 13.09 8.74 9.43
CA ALA A 259 13.10 8.79 7.96
C ALA A 259 13.48 10.20 7.42
N TRP A 260 13.22 11.26 8.18
CA TRP A 260 13.60 12.64 7.84
C TRP A 260 15.11 12.90 7.76
N LEU A 261 15.96 12.04 8.35
CA LEU A 261 17.42 12.18 8.20
C LEU A 261 17.82 12.10 6.73
N TRP A 262 17.17 11.21 5.97
CA TRP A 262 17.41 11.07 4.53
C TRP A 262 16.89 12.26 3.72
N ASP A 263 15.75 12.84 4.09
CA ASP A 263 15.24 14.10 3.50
C ASP A 263 16.23 15.26 3.70
N ARG A 264 17.04 15.21 4.77
CA ARG A 264 18.11 16.16 5.05
C ARG A 264 19.46 15.81 4.39
N GLY A 265 19.52 14.73 3.61
CA GLY A 265 20.78 14.26 3.00
C GLY A 265 21.82 13.78 4.01
N PHE A 266 21.41 13.40 5.22
CA PHE A 266 22.33 12.91 6.24
C PHE A 266 23.10 11.69 5.72
N GLU A 267 24.42 11.79 5.72
CA GLU A 267 25.36 10.75 5.22
C GLU A 267 25.04 10.24 3.82
N GLY A 268 24.80 11.15 2.88
CA GLY A 268 24.46 10.80 1.50
C GLY A 268 22.98 10.48 1.29
N GLY A 269 22.18 10.45 2.37
CA GLY A 269 20.74 10.25 2.31
C GLY A 269 20.34 8.88 1.74
N GLY A 270 19.06 8.69 1.54
CA GLY A 270 18.51 7.43 1.04
C GLY A 270 17.23 7.67 0.24
N PRO A 271 16.55 6.62 -0.23
CA PRO A 271 15.38 6.71 -1.09
C PRO A 271 14.11 7.08 -0.31
N GLN A 272 14.18 8.08 0.58
CA GLN A 272 13.11 8.46 1.50
C GLN A 272 11.82 8.82 0.77
N LEU A 273 11.91 9.69 -0.25
CA LEU A 273 10.73 10.14 -0.99
C LEU A 273 10.03 8.95 -1.67
N GLU A 274 10.79 8.09 -2.34
CA GLU A 274 10.26 6.91 -3.01
C GLU A 274 9.68 5.91 -2.01
N LEU A 275 10.40 5.60 -0.93
CA LEU A 275 9.97 4.69 0.12
C LEU A 275 8.65 5.15 0.75
N LEU A 276 8.57 6.41 1.19
CA LEU A 276 7.35 6.91 1.85
C LEU A 276 6.20 7.07 0.85
N ARG A 277 6.46 7.42 -0.41
CA ARG A 277 5.43 7.46 -1.46
C ARG A 277 4.84 6.07 -1.70
N ARG A 278 5.69 5.06 -1.96
CA ARG A 278 5.23 3.68 -2.20
C ARG A 278 4.54 3.10 -0.99
N LEU A 279 5.03 3.41 0.21
CA LEU A 279 4.35 3.03 1.45
C LEU A 279 2.96 3.66 1.51
N ALA A 280 2.83 4.97 1.29
CA ALA A 280 1.53 5.65 1.29
C ALA A 280 0.59 5.08 0.22
N HIS A 281 1.06 4.87 -1.01
CA HIS A 281 0.26 4.27 -2.09
C HIS A 281 -0.15 2.83 -1.81
N TRP A 282 0.72 2.03 -1.19
CA TRP A 282 0.35 0.70 -0.69
C TRP A 282 -0.72 0.79 0.40
N MET A 283 -0.59 1.73 1.34
CA MET A 283 -1.63 1.96 2.33
C MET A 283 -2.95 2.38 1.67
N LEU A 284 -2.91 3.22 0.63
CA LEU A 284 -4.10 3.69 -0.09
C LEU A 284 -4.70 2.64 -1.05
N LYS A 285 -4.15 1.42 -1.08
CA LYS A 285 -4.59 0.33 -1.95
C LYS A 285 -4.52 0.67 -3.43
N GLU A 286 -3.47 1.39 -3.82
CA GLU A 286 -3.23 1.70 -5.23
C GLU A 286 -2.83 0.42 -5.99
N PRO A 287 -3.45 0.11 -7.14
CA PRO A 287 -3.25 -1.14 -7.88
C PRO A 287 -1.78 -1.44 -8.22
N ASP A 288 -1.02 -0.39 -8.51
CA ASP A 288 0.41 -0.50 -8.87
C ASP A 288 1.25 -1.08 -7.73
N LEU A 289 0.76 -1.01 -6.49
CA LEU A 289 1.43 -1.48 -5.29
C LEU A 289 0.82 -2.78 -4.74
N GLU A 290 -0.10 -3.45 -5.43
CA GLU A 290 -0.56 -4.79 -5.00
C GLU A 290 0.59 -5.80 -5.00
N GLU A 291 0.66 -6.61 -3.93
CA GLU A 291 1.66 -7.67 -3.74
C GLU A 291 1.50 -8.81 -4.74
N GLU A 292 0.24 -9.16 -5.04
CA GLU A 292 -0.13 -10.23 -5.95
C GLU A 292 -0.90 -9.62 -7.12
N ALA A 293 -0.29 -9.58 -8.30
CA ALA A 293 -0.89 -9.01 -9.50
C ALA A 293 -0.49 -9.78 -10.76
N LEU A 294 -1.44 -9.94 -11.68
CA LEU A 294 -1.22 -10.47 -13.03
C LEU A 294 -1.71 -9.43 -14.03
N TRP A 295 -0.89 -9.11 -15.03
CA TRP A 295 -1.31 -8.26 -16.15
C TRP A 295 -0.54 -8.60 -17.41
N ALA A 296 -0.99 -8.03 -18.53
CA ALA A 296 -0.26 -8.07 -19.77
C ALA A 296 -0.14 -6.70 -20.42
N GLU A 297 0.95 -6.54 -21.16
CA GLU A 297 1.29 -5.38 -21.98
C GLU A 297 1.30 -5.83 -23.45
N PRO A 298 0.31 -5.41 -24.26
CA PRO A 298 0.22 -5.79 -25.66
C PRO A 298 1.15 -4.93 -26.53
N VAL A 299 1.83 -5.58 -27.49
CA VAL A 299 2.62 -4.97 -28.57
C VAL A 299 2.26 -5.68 -29.88
N GLY A 300 1.28 -5.14 -30.59
CA GLY A 300 0.70 -5.79 -31.78
C GLY A 300 0.01 -7.11 -31.42
N GLN A 301 0.51 -8.21 -31.97
CA GLN A 301 0.05 -9.58 -31.67
C GLN A 301 0.89 -10.29 -30.59
N THR A 302 1.92 -9.63 -30.07
CA THR A 302 2.70 -10.15 -28.95
C THR A 302 2.23 -9.52 -27.66
N MET A 303 2.22 -10.27 -26.57
CA MET A 303 2.02 -9.75 -25.22
C MET A 303 3.22 -10.09 -24.35
N ARG A 304 3.60 -9.14 -23.49
CA ARG A 304 4.43 -9.40 -22.33
C ARG A 304 3.51 -9.65 -21.14
N ILE A 305 3.50 -10.89 -20.66
CA ILE A 305 2.73 -11.29 -19.47
C ILE A 305 3.62 -11.05 -18.26
N ILE A 306 3.10 -10.35 -17.26
CA ILE A 306 3.83 -10.00 -16.05
C ILE A 306 3.03 -10.45 -14.84
N ARG A 307 3.69 -11.21 -13.96
CA ARG A 307 3.17 -11.69 -12.70
C ARG A 307 4.07 -11.19 -11.58
N ARG A 308 3.51 -10.43 -10.64
CA ARG A 308 4.20 -10.02 -9.42
C ARG A 308 3.68 -10.84 -8.26
N SER A 309 4.56 -11.51 -7.52
CA SER A 309 4.21 -12.25 -6.30
C SER A 309 5.26 -12.04 -5.22
N VAL A 310 4.80 -11.84 -3.99
CA VAL A 310 5.67 -11.84 -2.80
C VAL A 310 5.92 -13.28 -2.34
N ALA A 311 5.02 -14.21 -2.66
CA ALA A 311 5.25 -15.64 -2.55
C ALA A 311 6.23 -16.10 -3.66
N GLY A 312 7.34 -16.71 -3.26
CA GLY A 312 8.48 -16.96 -4.16
C GLY A 312 8.34 -18.12 -5.14
N ASP A 313 7.13 -18.56 -5.48
CA ASP A 313 6.92 -19.66 -6.44
C ASP A 313 5.75 -19.35 -7.37
N VAL A 314 6.06 -19.21 -8.66
CA VAL A 314 5.12 -18.92 -9.74
C VAL A 314 5.46 -19.85 -10.90
N GLY A 315 4.51 -20.67 -11.33
CA GLY A 315 4.71 -21.67 -12.37
C GLY A 315 4.34 -21.17 -13.77
N THR A 316 3.25 -21.70 -14.30
CA THR A 316 2.73 -21.36 -15.63
C THR A 316 1.52 -20.44 -15.53
N VAL A 317 1.38 -19.53 -16.49
CA VAL A 317 0.13 -18.80 -16.72
C VAL A 317 -0.68 -19.54 -17.78
N ARG A 318 -1.95 -19.79 -17.47
CA ARG A 318 -2.91 -20.32 -18.43
C ARG A 318 -3.45 -19.18 -19.29
N VAL A 319 -3.26 -19.30 -20.60
CA VAL A 319 -3.72 -18.35 -21.61
C VAL A 319 -4.88 -18.98 -22.38
N GLU A 320 -6.08 -18.43 -22.23
CA GLU A 320 -7.26 -18.77 -23.05
C GLU A 320 -7.30 -17.83 -24.26
N THR A 321 -7.31 -18.40 -25.46
CA THR A 321 -7.36 -17.66 -26.73
C THR A 321 -8.77 -17.20 -27.06
N PRO A 322 -8.95 -16.29 -28.05
CA PRO A 322 -10.27 -15.89 -28.53
C PRO A 322 -11.13 -17.05 -29.07
N THR A 323 -10.48 -18.17 -29.46
CA THR A 323 -11.14 -19.38 -29.98
C THR A 323 -11.51 -20.38 -28.87
N GLY A 324 -11.14 -20.09 -27.62
CA GLY A 324 -11.36 -20.96 -26.46
C GLY A 324 -10.30 -22.04 -26.26
N GLU A 325 -9.25 -22.07 -27.08
CA GLU A 325 -8.08 -22.91 -26.86
C GLU A 325 -7.32 -22.42 -25.62
N THR A 326 -6.75 -23.33 -24.84
CA THR A 326 -5.94 -22.95 -23.67
C THR A 326 -4.51 -23.43 -23.79
N VAL A 327 -3.57 -22.52 -23.60
CA VAL A 327 -2.13 -22.76 -23.67
C VAL A 327 -1.49 -22.43 -22.32
N GLU A 328 -0.60 -23.28 -21.83
CA GLU A 328 0.19 -23.03 -20.63
C GLU A 328 1.51 -22.36 -21.03
N VAL A 329 1.79 -21.19 -20.47
CA VAL A 329 3.00 -20.42 -20.75
C VAL A 329 3.85 -20.35 -19.48
N PRO A 330 5.08 -20.91 -19.47
CA PRO A 330 5.96 -20.85 -18.31
C PRO A 330 6.44 -19.41 -18.08
N LEU A 331 6.34 -18.94 -16.84
CA LEU A 331 6.87 -17.66 -16.43
C LEU A 331 8.30 -17.83 -15.91
N THR A 332 9.15 -16.85 -16.18
CA THR A 332 10.54 -16.83 -15.68
C THR A 332 10.74 -15.63 -14.77
N GLU A 333 11.35 -15.84 -13.60
CA GLU A 333 11.67 -14.74 -12.69
C GLU A 333 12.74 -13.83 -13.33
N VAL A 334 12.40 -12.56 -13.57
CA VAL A 334 13.32 -11.57 -14.15
C VAL A 334 13.96 -10.69 -13.08
N ARG A 335 13.27 -10.52 -11.95
CA ARG A 335 13.69 -9.81 -10.74
C ARG A 335 12.98 -10.43 -9.54
N PRO A 336 13.49 -10.28 -8.31
CA PRO A 336 12.84 -10.84 -7.12
C PRO A 336 11.33 -10.53 -7.08
N GLY A 337 10.51 -11.57 -7.15
CA GLY A 337 9.05 -11.47 -7.09
C GLY A 337 8.37 -10.94 -8.35
N GLN A 338 9.09 -10.78 -9.46
CA GLN A 338 8.55 -10.40 -10.77
C GLN A 338 8.90 -11.45 -11.82
N TYR A 339 7.87 -12.08 -12.35
CA TYR A 339 7.95 -13.17 -13.33
C TYR A 339 7.33 -12.72 -14.64
N GLU A 340 7.96 -13.10 -15.75
CA GLU A 340 7.54 -12.66 -17.08
C GLU A 340 7.59 -13.77 -18.10
N ALA A 341 6.75 -13.63 -19.13
CA ALA A 341 6.84 -14.37 -20.37
C ALA A 341 6.43 -13.48 -21.53
N GLU A 342 7.08 -13.67 -22.68
CA GLU A 342 6.59 -13.14 -23.94
C GLU A 342 5.83 -14.24 -24.67
N TRP A 343 4.64 -13.91 -25.17
CA TRP A 343 3.80 -14.84 -25.89
C TRP A 343 3.11 -14.17 -27.06
N THR A 344 3.13 -14.81 -28.23
CA THR A 344 2.48 -14.31 -29.44
C THR A 344 1.15 -15.02 -29.64
N GLY A 345 0.07 -14.24 -29.69
CA GLY A 345 -1.26 -14.73 -29.94
C GLY A 345 -1.45 -15.11 -31.41
N PRO A 346 -1.99 -16.30 -31.73
CA PRO A 346 -2.23 -16.72 -33.11
C PRO A 346 -3.40 -15.97 -33.76
N ASP A 347 -4.32 -15.46 -32.94
CA ASP A 347 -5.55 -14.81 -33.38
C ASP A 347 -5.64 -13.36 -32.85
N ILE A 348 -6.29 -12.49 -33.62
CA ILE A 348 -6.71 -11.17 -33.12
C ILE A 348 -7.92 -11.37 -32.21
N GLY A 349 -7.91 -10.75 -31.02
CA GLY A 349 -9.04 -10.80 -30.11
C GLY A 349 -8.66 -10.74 -28.64
N LEU A 350 -9.59 -11.21 -27.79
CA LEU A 350 -9.46 -11.22 -26.35
C LEU A 350 -8.75 -12.46 -25.84
N TYR A 351 -7.77 -12.27 -24.97
CA TYR A 351 -7.09 -13.31 -24.24
C TYR A 351 -7.37 -13.19 -22.75
N ARG A 352 -7.62 -14.34 -22.10
CA ARG A 352 -7.73 -14.44 -20.65
C ARG A 352 -6.47 -15.10 -20.09
N LEU A 353 -5.89 -14.47 -19.10
CA LEU A 353 -4.72 -14.96 -18.38
C LEU A 353 -5.17 -15.39 -16.99
N THR A 354 -4.71 -16.55 -16.53
CA THR A 354 -5.02 -17.05 -15.20
C THR A 354 -3.80 -17.73 -14.60
N GLU A 355 -3.43 -17.32 -13.39
CA GLU A 355 -2.36 -17.92 -12.59
C GLU A 355 -2.86 -17.98 -11.14
N GLY A 356 -3.03 -19.18 -10.59
CA GLY A 356 -3.64 -19.37 -9.27
C GLY A 356 -5.01 -18.69 -9.15
N THR A 357 -5.12 -17.70 -8.26
CA THR A 357 -6.33 -16.87 -8.06
C THR A 357 -6.30 -15.56 -8.85
N GLN A 358 -5.19 -15.24 -9.51
CA GLN A 358 -5.03 -14.02 -10.28
C GLN A 358 -5.56 -14.21 -11.69
N MET A 359 -6.28 -13.19 -12.17
CA MET A 359 -6.84 -13.17 -13.52
C MET A 359 -6.55 -11.83 -14.18
N ALA A 360 -6.24 -11.88 -15.47
CA ALA A 360 -6.11 -10.69 -16.29
C ALA A 360 -6.73 -10.91 -17.66
N VAL A 361 -7.06 -9.81 -18.32
CA VAL A 361 -7.66 -9.82 -19.65
C VAL A 361 -6.91 -8.82 -20.52
N VAL A 362 -6.53 -9.24 -21.73
CA VAL A 362 -5.77 -8.41 -22.68
C VAL A 362 -6.33 -8.60 -24.09
N GLY A 363 -6.44 -7.50 -24.84
CA GLY A 363 -6.79 -7.54 -26.26
C GLY A 363 -5.53 -7.46 -27.11
N LEU A 364 -5.40 -8.36 -28.09
CA LEU A 364 -4.39 -8.28 -29.15
C LEU A 364 -5.07 -7.89 -30.47
N GLY A 365 -4.44 -7.00 -31.22
CA GLY A 365 -4.99 -6.46 -32.46
C GLY A 365 -3.92 -5.95 -33.42
N PRO A 366 -4.29 -5.69 -34.68
CA PRO A 366 -3.40 -5.03 -35.63
C PRO A 366 -3.07 -3.62 -35.11
N ALA A 367 -1.80 -3.25 -35.25
CA ALA A 367 -1.25 -1.97 -34.78
C ALA A 367 -1.91 -0.76 -35.44
#